data_AF-A0A1B8FX18-F1
#
_entry.id   AF-A0A1B8FX18-F1
#
_cell.length_a   1.000
_cell.length_b   1.000
_cell.length_c   1.000
_cell.angle_alpha   90.00
_cell.angle_beta   90.00
_cell.angle_gamma   90.00
#
_symmetry.space_group_name_H-M   'P 1'
#
loop_
_entity.id
_entity.type
_entity.pdbx_description
1 polymer ?
#
loop_
_entity_poly.entity_id
_entity_poly.type
_entity_poly.pdbx_seq_one_letter_code
_entity_poly.pdbx_strand_id
1 'polypeptide(L)'
;MAPSQFDSQILTSKPLISLSKERDDGKMVGVLSVWPPKSFEEAWPKATESRAEGLACEGWVARFKVWDVGSGAKDKVNHIRIPLSAIEVKYHVGRSITLRKVLEGRTNRTTPTVFNKWSMPFPAAISSQVNLLIILNTVYLLDLTLSKAVQEIRLPESDTNLSATQGFRPLRESLRLA
;
A
#
# COMPACT_ATOMS: atom_id res chain seq x y z
N MET A 1 -13.53 2.11 16.96
CA MET A 1 -12.44 1.12 16.98
C MET A 1 -11.90 0.98 15.56
N ALA A 2 -10.72 1.53 15.27
CA ALA A 2 -10.07 1.30 13.97
C ALA A 2 -9.29 -0.02 14.05
N PRO A 3 -9.40 -0.94 13.07
CA PRO A 3 -8.63 -2.17 13.10
C PRO A 3 -7.14 -1.85 12.84
N SER A 4 -6.36 -1.78 13.91
CA SER A 4 -4.90 -1.56 13.89
C SER A 4 -4.11 -2.83 13.56
N GLN A 5 -4.68 -3.75 12.79
CA GLN A 5 -4.08 -5.03 12.43
C GLN A 5 -4.11 -5.20 10.91
N PHE A 6 -3.21 -4.50 10.22
CA PHE A 6 -2.76 -4.98 8.91
C PHE A 6 -1.84 -6.17 9.16
N ASP A 7 -2.45 -7.33 9.39
CA ASP A 7 -1.77 -8.58 9.71
C ASP A 7 -0.78 -8.92 8.60
N SER A 8 0.49 -9.08 8.99
CA SER A 8 1.53 -9.67 8.16
C SER A 8 1.17 -11.06 7.61
N GLN A 9 0.11 -11.69 8.14
CA GLN A 9 -0.45 -12.95 7.62
C GLN A 9 -1.22 -12.78 6.30
N ILE A 10 -1.65 -11.56 5.95
CA ILE A 10 -2.49 -11.29 4.77
C ILE A 10 -1.65 -10.92 3.53
N LEU A 11 -0.42 -10.46 3.71
CA LEU A 11 0.49 -10.06 2.63
C LEU A 11 1.38 -11.20 2.15
N THR A 12 1.87 -11.08 0.92
CA THR A 12 2.77 -12.05 0.30
C THR A 12 4.07 -12.24 1.09
N SER A 13 4.72 -13.39 0.90
CA SER A 13 6.00 -13.69 1.58
C SER A 13 7.18 -12.88 1.02
N LYS A 14 7.06 -12.40 -0.21
CA LYS A 14 8.04 -11.57 -0.92
C LYS A 14 7.35 -10.37 -1.57
N PRO A 15 8.03 -9.21 -1.67
CA PRO A 15 7.45 -8.06 -2.35
C PRO A 15 7.34 -8.33 -3.85
N LEU A 16 6.38 -7.68 -4.51
CA LEU A 16 6.28 -7.70 -5.97
C LEU A 16 7.44 -6.93 -6.61
N ILE A 17 7.77 -5.77 -6.03
CA ILE A 17 8.93 -4.95 -6.42
C ILE A 17 9.62 -4.41 -5.18
N SER A 18 10.92 -4.20 -5.29
CA SER A 18 11.71 -3.45 -4.31
C SER A 18 12.71 -2.58 -5.05
N LEU A 19 12.74 -1.30 -4.69
CA LEU A 19 13.72 -0.35 -5.19
C LEU A 19 14.40 0.35 -4.01
N SER A 20 15.67 0.69 -4.20
CA SER A 20 16.46 1.42 -3.21
C SER A 20 17.05 2.66 -3.85
N LYS A 21 17.16 3.72 -3.06
CA LYS A 21 17.79 4.97 -3.46
C LYS A 21 18.63 5.51 -2.31
N GLU A 22 19.88 5.77 -2.60
CA GLU A 22 20.78 6.50 -1.71
C GLU A 22 20.57 8.00 -1.90
N ARG A 23 20.59 8.74 -0.79
CA ARG A 23 20.52 10.20 -0.80
C ARG A 23 21.81 10.77 -1.38
N ASP A 24 21.72 11.94 -2.02
CA ASP A 24 22.86 12.60 -2.65
C ASP A 24 24.06 12.87 -1.71
N ASP A 25 23.83 12.94 -0.39
CA ASP A 25 24.89 13.10 0.61
C ASP A 25 25.51 11.78 1.12
N GLY A 26 25.01 10.63 0.63
CA GLY A 26 25.46 9.29 1.00
C GLY A 26 25.12 8.86 2.44
N LYS A 27 24.36 9.66 3.20
CA LYS A 27 24.08 9.38 4.62
C LYS A 27 22.80 8.62 4.85
N MET A 28 21.90 8.61 3.87
CA MET A 28 20.58 7.98 4.00
C MET A 28 20.31 7.05 2.83
N VAL A 29 19.70 5.90 3.12
CA VAL A 29 19.20 4.97 2.10
C VAL A 29 17.72 4.73 2.32
N GLY A 30 16.91 5.04 1.30
CA GLY A 30 15.51 4.69 1.22
C GLY A 30 15.31 3.36 0.51
N VAL A 31 14.45 2.50 1.05
CA VAL A 31 14.01 1.26 0.42
C VAL A 31 12.50 1.25 0.35
N LEU A 32 11.96 1.27 -0.87
CA LEU A 32 10.53 1.16 -1.14
C LEU A 32 10.24 -0.25 -1.67
N SER A 33 9.31 -0.94 -1.01
CA SER A 33 8.86 -2.27 -1.42
C SER A 33 7.34 -2.33 -1.50
N VAL A 34 6.79 -2.92 -2.55
CA VAL A 34 5.33 -3.07 -2.73
C VAL A 34 4.92 -4.50 -2.46
N TRP A 35 3.90 -4.68 -1.62
CA TRP A 35 3.41 -5.96 -1.12
C TRP A 35 1.94 -6.14 -1.49
N PRO A 36 1.63 -7.03 -2.43
CA PRO A 36 0.27 -7.50 -2.67
C PRO A 36 -0.25 -8.33 -1.47
N PRO A 37 -1.57 -8.58 -1.40
CA PRO A 37 -2.12 -9.63 -0.54
C PRO A 37 -1.80 -11.03 -1.09
N LYS A 38 -1.79 -12.05 -0.23
CA LYS A 38 -1.60 -13.47 -0.62
C LYS A 38 -2.63 -13.96 -1.62
N SER A 39 -3.88 -13.51 -1.47
CA SER A 39 -4.96 -13.82 -2.41
C SER A 39 -4.65 -13.36 -3.83
N PHE A 40 -3.90 -12.27 -4.00
CA PHE A 40 -3.40 -11.86 -5.31
C PHE A 40 -2.32 -12.82 -5.83
N GLU A 41 -1.40 -13.26 -4.98
CA GLU A 41 -0.36 -14.26 -5.34
C GLU A 41 -0.92 -15.59 -5.81
N GLU A 42 -1.98 -16.05 -5.16
CA GLU A 42 -2.68 -17.29 -5.53
C GLU A 42 -3.48 -17.15 -6.82
N ALA A 43 -4.07 -15.98 -7.07
CA ALA A 43 -4.92 -15.72 -8.22
C ALA A 43 -4.15 -15.30 -9.48
N TRP A 44 -2.98 -14.65 -9.34
CA TRP A 44 -2.20 -14.10 -10.46
C TRP A 44 -1.80 -15.13 -11.53
N PRO A 45 -1.37 -16.37 -11.21
CA PRO A 45 -1.10 -17.39 -12.23
C PRO A 45 -2.33 -17.83 -13.01
N LYS A 46 -3.52 -17.65 -12.43
CA LYS A 46 -4.82 -18.01 -13.01
C LYS A 46 -5.51 -16.80 -13.67
N ALA A 47 -4.87 -15.63 -13.65
CA ALA A 47 -5.42 -14.42 -14.23
C ALA A 47 -5.58 -14.62 -15.75
N THR A 48 -6.82 -14.84 -16.17
CA THR A 48 -7.16 -14.95 -17.58
C THR A 48 -7.50 -13.58 -18.16
N GLU A 49 -7.60 -13.60 -19.47
CA GLU A 49 -7.77 -12.49 -20.37
C GLU A 49 -8.81 -11.40 -20.02
N SER A 50 -9.82 -11.72 -19.22
CA SER A 50 -11.02 -10.90 -19.05
C SER A 50 -11.38 -10.61 -17.59
N ARG A 51 -10.62 -11.10 -16.60
CA ARG A 51 -11.06 -11.08 -15.18
C ARG A 51 -10.06 -10.47 -14.21
N ALA A 52 -9.68 -9.21 -14.45
CA ALA A 52 -9.13 -8.39 -13.36
C ALA A 52 -10.11 -8.28 -12.17
N GLU A 53 -11.41 -8.45 -12.43
CA GLU A 53 -12.48 -8.47 -11.43
C GLU A 53 -12.38 -9.64 -10.43
N GLY A 54 -11.63 -10.70 -10.74
CA GLY A 54 -11.36 -11.81 -9.82
C GLY A 54 -10.04 -11.68 -9.05
N LEU A 55 -9.26 -10.62 -9.30
CA LEU A 55 -7.98 -10.41 -8.62
C LEU A 55 -8.18 -9.51 -7.40
N ALA A 56 -7.59 -9.93 -6.27
CA ALA A 56 -7.56 -9.16 -5.04
C ALA A 56 -6.68 -7.90 -5.21
N CYS A 57 -7.29 -6.82 -5.69
CA CYS A 57 -6.65 -5.51 -5.85
C CYS A 57 -6.73 -4.65 -4.58
N GLU A 58 -7.50 -5.09 -3.59
CA GLU A 58 -7.57 -4.49 -2.26
C GLU A 58 -6.44 -4.98 -1.36
N GLY A 59 -6.09 -4.20 -0.34
CA GLY A 59 -5.12 -4.62 0.68
C GLY A 59 -3.65 -4.58 0.25
N TRP A 60 -3.35 -3.99 -0.92
CA TRP A 60 -1.97 -3.74 -1.34
C TRP A 60 -1.31 -2.68 -0.45
N VAL A 61 -0.06 -2.93 -0.05
CA VAL A 61 0.68 -2.03 0.84
C VAL A 61 2.06 -1.75 0.28
N ALA A 62 2.42 -0.48 0.15
CA ALA A 62 3.81 -0.08 -0.01
C ALA A 62 4.46 0.16 1.35
N ARG A 63 5.70 -0.30 1.50
CA ARG A 63 6.51 -0.12 2.70
C ARG A 63 7.74 0.67 2.32
N PHE A 64 7.92 1.81 2.96
CA PHE A 64 9.10 2.63 2.80
C PHE A 64 9.93 2.61 4.09
N LYS A 65 11.19 2.23 3.98
CA LYS A 65 12.15 2.19 5.09
C LYS A 65 13.28 3.15 4.78
N VAL A 66 13.62 4.01 5.74
CA VAL A 66 14.80 4.87 5.64
C VAL A 66 15.80 4.45 6.69
N TRP A 67 17.06 4.33 6.26
CA TRP A 67 18.19 3.93 7.09
C TRP A 67 19.21 5.05 7.09
N ASP A 68 19.71 5.41 8.27
CA ASP A 68 20.94 6.18 8.39
C ASP A 68 22.10 5.22 8.17
N VAL A 69 22.95 5.55 7.20
CA VAL A 69 24.16 4.79 6.87
C VAL A 69 25.42 5.63 7.11
N GLY A 70 25.26 6.90 7.49
CA GLY A 70 26.35 7.83 7.78
C GLY A 70 26.79 7.79 9.24
N SER A 71 25.89 7.52 10.18
CA SER A 71 26.27 7.12 11.53
C SER A 71 26.83 5.69 11.48
N GLY A 72 27.97 5.42 12.10
CA GLY A 72 28.60 4.08 12.07
C GLY A 72 27.69 2.92 12.54
N ALA A 73 26.55 3.21 13.17
CA ALA A 73 25.44 2.30 13.35
C ALA A 73 24.40 2.50 12.23
N LYS A 74 24.09 1.43 11.48
CA LYS A 74 23.03 1.42 10.47
C LYS A 74 21.66 1.41 11.13
N ASP A 75 21.23 2.58 11.59
CA ASP A 75 19.99 2.72 12.34
C ASP A 75 18.80 2.94 11.41
N LYS A 76 17.70 2.23 11.70
CA LYS A 76 16.46 2.39 10.97
C LYS A 76 15.76 3.65 11.46
N VAL A 77 15.81 4.71 10.67
CA VAL A 77 15.27 6.03 11.02
C VAL A 77 13.75 6.06 10.87
N ASN A 78 13.23 5.50 9.79
CA ASN A 78 11.79 5.56 9.50
C ASN A 78 11.23 4.27 8.90
N HIS A 79 9.95 4.01 9.20
CA HIS A 79 9.19 2.91 8.63
C HIS A 79 7.75 3.33 8.35
N ILE A 80 7.49 3.63 7.09
CA ILE A 80 6.20 4.14 6.64
C ILE A 80 5.48 3.02 5.89
N ARG A 81 4.19 2.84 6.20
CA ARG A 81 3.29 1.92 5.49
C ARG A 81 2.23 2.75 4.79
N ILE A 82 2.10 2.55 3.49
CA ILE A 82 1.22 3.32 2.61
C ILE A 82 0.23 2.32 1.99
N PRO A 83 -1.05 2.32 2.40
CA PRO A 83 -2.08 1.52 1.72
C PRO A 83 -2.27 2.07 0.30
N LEU A 84 -2.29 1.18 -0.69
CA LEU A 84 -2.47 1.58 -2.08
C LEU A 84 -3.95 1.61 -2.45
N SER A 85 -4.32 2.56 -3.31
CA SER A 85 -5.67 2.65 -3.85
C SER A 85 -6.01 1.39 -4.65
N ALA A 86 -7.05 0.67 -4.22
CA ALA A 86 -7.52 -0.52 -4.92
C ALA A 86 -7.95 -0.21 -6.37
N ILE A 87 -8.43 1.01 -6.62
CA ILE A 87 -8.82 1.50 -7.94
C ILE A 87 -7.58 1.61 -8.84
N GLU A 88 -6.53 2.30 -8.38
CA GLU A 88 -5.29 2.45 -9.15
C GLU A 88 -4.62 1.10 -9.40
N VAL A 89 -4.58 0.23 -8.38
CA VAL A 89 -4.07 -1.13 -8.49
C VAL A 89 -4.86 -1.91 -9.53
N LYS A 90 -6.20 -1.87 -9.50
CA LYS A 90 -7.06 -2.57 -10.47
C LYS A 90 -6.77 -2.11 -11.91
N TYR A 91 -6.68 -0.81 -12.14
CA TYR A 91 -6.33 -0.28 -13.46
C TYR A 91 -4.96 -0.75 -13.92
N HIS A 92 -3.96 -0.68 -13.04
CA HIS A 92 -2.59 -1.07 -13.35
C HIS A 92 -2.46 -2.58 -13.65
N VAL A 93 -3.12 -3.41 -12.84
CA VAL A 93 -3.20 -4.86 -13.02
C VAL A 93 -3.86 -5.19 -14.35
N GLY A 94 -5.00 -4.57 -14.68
CA GLY A 94 -5.68 -4.77 -15.96
C GLY A 94 -4.81 -4.42 -17.17
N ARG A 95 -4.06 -3.30 -17.11
CA ARG A 95 -3.09 -2.92 -18.14
C ARG A 95 -1.96 -3.93 -18.27
N SER A 96 -1.45 -4.43 -17.13
CA SER A 96 -0.36 -5.42 -17.10
C SER A 96 -0.78 -6.76 -17.73
N ILE A 97 -1.99 -7.24 -17.46
CA ILE A 97 -2.56 -8.43 -18.09
C ILE A 97 -2.66 -8.22 -19.61
N THR A 98 -3.18 -7.07 -20.05
CA THR A 98 -3.32 -6.75 -21.48
C THR A 98 -1.96 -6.74 -22.18
N LEU A 99 -0.95 -6.12 -21.58
CA LEU A 99 0.41 -6.04 -22.14
C LEU A 99 1.07 -7.42 -22.23
N ARG A 100 0.88 -8.27 -21.22
CA ARG A 100 1.38 -9.65 -21.22
C ARG A 100 0.87 -10.43 -22.43
N LYS A 101 -0.43 -10.36 -22.74
CA LYS A 101 -1.00 -11.02 -23.92
C LYS A 101 -0.42 -10.54 -25.23
N VAL A 102 -0.29 -9.21 -25.40
CA VAL A 102 0.23 -8.63 -26.65
C VAL A 102 1.64 -9.15 -26.92
N LEU A 103 2.42 -9.35 -25.87
CA LEU A 103 3.76 -9.90 -25.96
C LEU A 103 3.77 -11.41 -26.19
N GLU A 104 2.94 -12.17 -25.47
CA GLU A 104 2.80 -13.63 -25.64
C GLU A 104 2.27 -14.00 -27.04
N GLY A 105 1.23 -13.31 -27.52
CA GLY A 105 0.63 -13.52 -28.84
C GLY A 105 1.51 -13.07 -30.02
N ARG A 106 2.52 -12.21 -29.78
CA ARG A 106 3.54 -11.86 -30.79
C ARG A 106 4.66 -12.88 -30.89
N THR A 107 4.87 -13.69 -29.86
CA THR A 107 5.92 -14.71 -29.84
C THR A 107 5.33 -16.09 -30.13
N ASN A 108 5.34 -16.51 -31.41
CA ASN A 108 5.22 -17.92 -31.81
C ASN A 108 6.46 -18.75 -31.37
N ARG A 109 7.07 -18.42 -30.23
CA ARG A 109 8.31 -18.99 -29.76
C ARG A 109 8.03 -19.88 -28.55
N THR A 110 8.55 -21.09 -28.63
CA THR A 110 8.69 -22.10 -27.57
C THR A 110 9.52 -21.63 -26.37
N THR A 111 10.02 -20.39 -26.37
CA THR A 111 10.71 -19.79 -25.23
C THR A 111 9.74 -18.91 -24.43
N PRO A 112 9.47 -19.24 -23.15
CA PRO A 112 8.61 -18.42 -22.31
C PRO A 112 9.22 -17.02 -22.22
N THR A 113 8.50 -16.01 -22.71
CA THR A 113 8.88 -14.62 -22.47
C THR A 113 8.98 -14.42 -20.96
N VAL A 114 10.03 -13.72 -20.54
CA VAL A 114 10.61 -13.67 -19.17
C VAL A 114 9.70 -12.95 -18.15
N PHE A 115 8.38 -12.96 -18.34
CA PHE A 115 7.45 -12.73 -17.24
C PHE A 115 7.47 -13.97 -16.36
N ASN A 116 8.36 -13.95 -15.38
CA ASN A 116 8.28 -14.87 -14.25
C ASN A 116 6.83 -14.93 -13.76
N LYS A 117 6.41 -16.11 -13.30
CA LYS A 117 5.07 -16.39 -12.78
C LYS A 117 4.61 -15.35 -11.73
N TRP A 118 5.55 -14.62 -11.12
CA TRP A 118 5.34 -13.59 -10.12
C TRP A 118 6.13 -12.29 -10.44
N SER A 119 5.97 -11.74 -11.66
CA SER A 119 6.46 -10.39 -11.97
C SER A 119 5.48 -9.60 -12.84
N MET A 120 5.31 -8.32 -12.53
CA MET A 120 4.64 -7.34 -13.39
C MET A 120 5.38 -6.01 -13.26
N PRO A 121 5.49 -5.21 -14.34
CA PRO A 121 6.06 -3.87 -14.24
C PRO A 121 5.19 -3.06 -13.30
N PHE A 122 5.79 -2.40 -12.31
CA PHE A 122 5.04 -1.64 -11.31
C PHE A 122 5.65 -0.23 -11.21
N PRO A 123 4.91 0.83 -11.60
CA PRO A 123 5.40 2.20 -11.54
C PRO A 123 5.71 2.60 -10.09
N ALA A 124 6.99 2.79 -9.80
CA ALA A 124 7.44 3.30 -8.53
C ALA A 124 8.79 4.01 -8.67
N ALA A 125 8.98 5.09 -7.90
CA ALA A 125 10.23 5.84 -7.86
C ALA A 125 10.48 6.45 -6.48
N ILE A 126 11.75 6.69 -6.15
CA ILE A 126 12.19 7.43 -4.96
C ILE A 126 13.02 8.62 -5.47
N SER A 127 12.78 9.81 -4.92
CA SER A 127 13.58 11.00 -5.23
C SER A 127 15.03 10.87 -4.75
N SER A 128 15.93 11.68 -5.30
CA SER A 128 17.33 11.71 -4.86
C SER A 128 17.49 12.18 -3.41
N GLN A 129 16.50 12.88 -2.87
CA GLN A 129 16.47 13.35 -1.49
C GLN A 129 15.79 12.35 -0.53
N VAL A 130 15.31 11.21 -1.03
CA VAL A 130 14.71 10.12 -0.24
C VAL A 130 13.41 10.54 0.49
N ASN A 131 12.90 11.74 0.24
CA ASN A 131 11.73 12.34 0.88
C ASN A 131 10.49 12.36 -0.03
N LEU A 132 10.60 11.99 -1.30
CA LEU A 132 9.47 11.95 -2.23
C LEU A 132 9.40 10.58 -2.89
N LEU A 133 8.20 10.02 -2.92
CA LEU A 133 7.89 8.74 -3.54
C LEU A 133 6.85 8.93 -4.63
N ILE A 134 6.98 8.17 -5.71
CA ILE A 134 5.90 7.98 -6.68
C ILE A 134 5.55 6.50 -6.62
N ILE A 135 4.27 6.19 -6.48
CA ILE A 135 3.75 4.82 -6.48
C ILE A 135 2.48 4.84 -7.33
N LEU A 136 2.44 4.05 -8.40
CA LEU A 136 1.42 4.15 -9.44
C LEU A 136 1.35 5.59 -9.97
N ASN A 137 0.18 6.25 -9.90
CA ASN A 137 0.01 7.65 -10.31
C ASN A 137 -0.01 8.61 -9.11
N THR A 138 0.21 8.11 -7.89
CA THR A 138 0.16 8.93 -6.68
C THR A 138 1.56 9.36 -6.24
N VAL A 139 1.71 10.65 -5.94
CA VAL A 139 2.94 11.26 -5.41
C VAL A 139 2.80 11.45 -3.89
N TYR A 140 3.80 11.00 -3.14
CA TYR A 140 3.87 11.13 -1.69
C TYR A 140 5.08 11.98 -1.31
N LEU A 141 4.84 13.04 -0.54
CA LEU A 141 5.89 13.81 0.13
C LEU A 141 5.98 13.36 1.59
N LEU A 142 7.18 12.99 2.03
CA LEU A 142 7.44 12.46 3.34
C LEU A 142 8.17 13.50 4.19
N ASP A 143 7.63 13.78 5.36
CA ASP A 143 8.35 14.50 6.39
C ASP A 143 9.23 13.53 7.17
N LEU A 144 10.51 13.46 6.78
CA LEU A 144 11.50 12.61 7.43
C LEU A 144 12.04 13.19 8.74
N THR A 145 11.68 14.44 9.08
CA THR A 145 12.12 15.10 10.32
C THR A 145 11.30 14.64 11.53
N LEU A 146 10.11 14.10 11.30
CA LEU A 146 9.27 13.47 12.32
C LEU A 146 9.80 12.06 12.65
N SER A 147 10.96 11.99 13.30
CA SER A 147 11.55 10.73 13.81
C SER A 147 10.80 10.13 15.01
N LYS A 148 9.63 10.65 15.38
CA LYS A 148 8.83 10.11 16.48
C LYS A 148 7.89 9.03 15.95
N ALA A 149 7.96 7.86 16.60
CA ALA A 149 6.93 6.85 16.58
C ALA A 149 5.56 7.55 16.67
N VAL A 150 4.67 7.24 15.73
CA VAL A 150 3.27 7.68 15.76
C VAL A 150 2.67 7.17 17.08
N GLN A 151 2.76 7.99 18.13
CA GLN A 151 1.80 7.93 19.22
C GLN A 151 0.51 8.49 18.63
N GLU A 152 -0.49 7.63 18.58
CA GLU A 152 -1.88 7.96 18.33
C GLU A 152 -2.25 9.21 19.15
N ILE A 153 -2.34 10.36 18.50
CA ILE A 153 -2.91 11.56 19.11
C ILE A 153 -4.39 11.27 19.26
N ARG A 154 -4.78 10.77 20.44
CA ARG A 154 -6.18 10.84 20.86
C ARG A 154 -6.47 12.32 21.11
N LEU A 155 -7.40 12.86 20.33
CA LEU A 155 -8.01 14.15 20.62
C LEU A 155 -8.50 14.12 22.07
N PRO A 156 -8.22 15.12 22.92
CA PRO A 156 -8.86 15.20 24.22
C PRO A 156 -10.37 15.34 23.98
N GLU A 157 -11.11 14.31 24.39
CA GLU A 157 -12.56 14.40 24.54
C GLU A 157 -12.82 15.59 25.45
N SER A 158 -13.50 16.60 24.90
CA SER A 158 -13.89 17.77 25.65
C SER A 158 -14.95 17.34 26.64
N ASP A 159 -14.56 17.25 27.91
CA ASP A 159 -15.46 17.15 29.05
C ASP A 159 -16.48 18.29 28.97
N THR A 160 -17.67 17.96 28.47
CA THR A 160 -18.85 18.81 28.65
C THR A 160 -19.78 18.09 29.63
N ASN A 161 -19.35 18.08 30.89
CA ASN A 161 -20.28 17.87 32.00
C ASN A 161 -21.04 19.17 32.23
N LEU A 162 -22.27 19.26 31.72
CA LEU A 162 -23.29 20.11 32.34
C LEU A 162 -24.58 19.30 32.47
N SER A 163 -24.81 18.95 33.73
CA SER A 163 -25.98 18.28 34.28
C SER A 163 -27.23 19.14 34.13
N ALA A 164 -28.34 18.54 33.67
CA ALA A 164 -29.70 18.91 34.05
C ALA A 164 -30.68 17.76 33.73
N THR A 165 -30.83 16.90 34.74
CA THR A 165 -32.06 16.29 35.28
C THR A 165 -33.35 16.20 34.45
N GLN A 166 -33.96 15.01 34.57
CA GLN A 166 -35.39 14.62 34.51
C GLN A 166 -35.96 14.11 33.18
N GLY A 167 -36.58 12.93 33.26
CA GLY A 167 -37.65 12.53 32.34
C GLY A 167 -37.69 11.04 32.01
N PHE A 168 -38.64 10.34 32.63
CA PHE A 168 -38.99 8.93 32.42
C PHE A 168 -39.26 8.53 30.94
N ARG A 169 -39.00 7.26 30.60
CA ARG A 169 -39.50 6.52 29.40
C ARG A 169 -41.05 6.36 29.44
N PRO A 170 -41.77 5.71 28.47
CA PRO A 170 -41.41 5.08 27.18
C PRO A 170 -42.42 5.27 25.99
N LEU A 171 -42.03 4.75 24.80
CA LEU A 171 -42.83 4.06 23.75
C LEU A 171 -43.84 4.79 22.84
N ARG A 172 -43.80 4.36 21.55
CA ARG A 172 -44.73 4.56 20.40
C ARG A 172 -44.64 5.93 19.70
N GLU A 173 -44.69 6.08 18.38
CA GLU A 173 -45.19 5.24 17.28
C GLU A 173 -44.60 5.72 15.92
N SER A 174 -44.43 4.78 14.99
CA SER A 174 -44.48 4.83 13.51
C SER A 174 -44.59 6.16 12.74
N LEU A 175 -43.85 6.27 11.63
CA LEU A 175 -44.31 6.53 10.23
C LEU A 175 -43.08 6.81 9.33
N ARG A 176 -42.61 5.83 8.54
CA ARG A 176 -42.84 5.64 7.10
C ARG A 176 -42.57 6.86 6.20
N LEU A 177 -41.53 6.67 5.38
CA LEU A 177 -41.38 7.01 3.96
C LEU A 177 -42.58 7.71 3.28
N ALA A 178 -42.27 8.83 2.64
CA ALA A 178 -42.69 9.14 1.27
C ALA A 178 -41.46 9.64 0.52
#